data_AF-A0A374AE04-F1
#
_entry.id   AF-A0A374AE04-F1
#
_cell.length_a   1.000
_cell.length_b   1.000
_cell.length_c   1.000
_cell.angle_alpha   90.00
_cell.angle_beta   90.00
_cell.angle_gamma   90.00
#
_symmetry.space_group_name_H-M   'P 1'
#
loop_
_entity.id
_entity.type
_entity.pdbx_description
1 polymer ?
#
loop_
_entity_poly.entity_id
_entity_poly.type
_entity_poly.pdbx_seq_one_letter_code
_entity_poly.pdbx_strand_id
1 'polypeptide(L)'
;MRFLVFYRNETPLHMGTGTELGVVDLPIQREKHTGFPKGEASSIKGTFRSISEHKDYFGKESDSESDQGEPGKICFTDARILFLPVKSSGKELFVWVTCPFVLNRFLNEIDGSKRFENLTIKFREWEETLDDNKIIMIGKNENPGDKKILEDFEFQVQENKELKFPSDFIVSEKDKYLRNKIQNDIYMVSNDMFSYFCEFSTEVITRIKIGDNGVVQDGGLFTEEFLPEQTVLYNFVEDMQNCDKNSFAKTILEEQGEEIKEAESNIFPRVEGMIQLGGDTTIGKGITSFVAIKTEEGK
;
A
#
# COMPACT_ATOMS: atom_id res chain seq x y z
N MET A 1 -7.12 12.04 -16.52
CA MET A 1 -7.68 12.06 -15.13
C MET A 1 -6.90 11.09 -14.27
N ARG A 2 -6.56 11.45 -13.02
CA ARG A 2 -5.72 10.63 -12.13
C ARG A 2 -6.44 10.32 -10.81
N PHE A 3 -6.30 9.09 -10.34
CA PHE A 3 -6.68 8.64 -9.01
C PHE A 3 -5.42 8.32 -8.21
N LEU A 4 -5.43 8.69 -6.95
CA LEU A 4 -4.51 8.19 -5.93
C LEU A 4 -5.23 7.07 -5.19
N VAL A 5 -4.67 5.86 -5.21
CA VAL A 5 -5.26 4.69 -4.57
C VAL A 5 -4.38 4.25 -3.42
N PHE A 6 -4.97 4.12 -2.24
CA PHE A 6 -4.34 3.50 -1.08
C PHE A 6 -4.86 2.09 -0.93
N TYR A 7 -3.97 1.18 -0.60
CA TYR A 7 -4.25 -0.22 -0.33
C TYR A 7 -3.85 -0.51 1.12
N ARG A 8 -4.74 -1.11 1.90
CA ARG A 8 -4.42 -1.61 3.23
C ARG A 8 -4.67 -3.10 3.28
N ASN A 9 -3.65 -3.84 3.69
CA ASN A 9 -3.76 -5.29 3.84
C ASN A 9 -4.71 -5.62 5.01
N GLU A 10 -5.76 -6.41 4.76
CA GLU A 10 -6.60 -6.99 5.83
C GLU A 10 -6.11 -8.37 6.25
N THR A 11 -5.30 -9.00 5.40
CA THR A 11 -4.62 -10.28 5.64
C THR A 11 -3.20 -10.18 5.09
N PRO A 12 -2.26 -11.04 5.52
CA PRO A 12 -0.90 -11.02 4.98
C PRO A 12 -0.90 -11.18 3.45
N LEU A 13 -0.08 -10.40 2.75
CA LEU A 13 -0.09 -10.28 1.30
C LEU A 13 1.18 -10.85 0.68
N HIS A 14 1.04 -11.82 -0.21
CA HIS A 14 2.14 -12.34 -1.03
C HIS A 14 2.03 -11.86 -2.48
N MET A 15 2.71 -10.76 -2.80
CA MET A 15 2.97 -10.37 -4.19
C MET A 15 4.35 -10.88 -4.58
N GLY A 16 4.45 -12.14 -5.02
CA GLY A 16 5.73 -12.80 -5.25
C GLY A 16 6.50 -12.33 -6.51
N THR A 17 7.82 -12.52 -6.49
CA THR A 17 8.70 -12.37 -7.67
C THR A 17 8.97 -13.69 -8.39
N GLY A 18 8.43 -14.80 -7.88
CA GLY A 18 8.76 -16.16 -8.31
C GLY A 18 9.69 -16.84 -7.29
N THR A 19 10.38 -17.90 -7.72
CA THR A 19 11.34 -18.60 -6.87
C THR A 19 12.72 -17.95 -6.98
N GLU A 20 13.34 -17.64 -5.85
CA GLU A 20 14.70 -17.08 -5.80
C GLU A 20 15.67 -18.06 -5.13
N LEU A 21 16.94 -18.00 -5.54
CA LEU A 21 18.05 -18.66 -4.81
C LEU A 21 18.46 -17.74 -3.65
N GLY A 22 17.58 -17.61 -2.66
CA GLY A 22 17.72 -16.71 -1.51
C GLY A 22 17.59 -17.44 -0.17
N VAL A 23 17.55 -16.65 0.91
CA VAL A 23 17.22 -17.16 2.26
C VAL A 23 15.75 -17.56 2.35
N VAL A 24 14.90 -16.90 1.57
CA VAL A 24 13.48 -17.24 1.40
C VAL A 24 13.27 -17.75 -0.02
N ASP A 25 12.65 -18.93 -0.16
CA ASP A 25 12.35 -19.53 -1.47
C ASP A 25 11.38 -18.69 -2.31
N LEU A 26 10.33 -18.14 -1.68
CA LEU A 26 9.29 -17.32 -2.31
C LEU A 26 9.24 -15.93 -1.65
N PRO A 27 10.09 -14.99 -2.05
CA PRO A 27 10.10 -13.63 -1.51
C PRO A 27 8.99 -12.76 -2.12
N ILE A 28 8.66 -11.65 -1.45
CA ILE A 28 7.76 -10.63 -2.00
C ILE A 28 8.50 -9.66 -2.94
N GLN A 29 7.74 -8.96 -3.77
CA GLN A 29 8.21 -7.90 -4.66
C GLN A 29 8.83 -6.73 -3.89
N ARG A 30 10.04 -6.34 -4.28
CA ARG A 30 10.81 -5.23 -3.69
C ARG A 30 11.38 -4.31 -4.75
N GLU A 31 11.46 -3.02 -4.43
CA GLU A 31 12.18 -2.03 -5.23
C GLU A 31 13.68 -2.33 -5.24
N LYS A 32 14.29 -2.45 -6.42
CA LYS A 32 15.71 -2.90 -6.51
C LYS A 32 16.71 -1.96 -5.84
N HIS A 33 16.42 -0.66 -5.79
CA HIS A 33 17.36 0.37 -5.34
C HIS A 33 17.24 0.69 -3.84
N THR A 34 16.10 0.39 -3.21
CA THR A 34 15.82 0.66 -1.78
C THR A 34 15.63 -0.62 -0.98
N GLY A 35 15.27 -1.74 -1.63
CA GLY A 35 14.85 -2.97 -0.95
C GLY A 35 13.42 -2.91 -0.39
N PHE A 36 12.69 -1.81 -0.56
CA PHE A 36 11.37 -1.64 0.06
C PHE A 36 10.30 -2.49 -0.64
N PRO A 37 9.35 -3.09 0.09
CA PRO A 37 8.23 -3.80 -0.50
C PRO A 37 7.45 -2.92 -1.47
N LYS A 38 7.06 -3.51 -2.61
CA LYS A 38 6.20 -2.87 -3.61
C LYS A 38 5.22 -3.87 -4.19
N GLY A 39 4.21 -3.37 -4.90
CA GLY A 39 3.38 -4.16 -5.80
C GLY A 39 3.59 -3.72 -7.24
N GLU A 40 3.94 -4.65 -8.12
CA GLU A 40 4.07 -4.37 -9.55
C GLU A 40 2.73 -3.94 -10.14
N ALA A 41 2.75 -2.88 -10.96
CA ALA A 41 1.56 -2.35 -11.61
C ALA A 41 0.81 -3.42 -12.42
N SER A 42 1.55 -4.35 -13.04
CA SER A 42 1.00 -5.43 -13.84
C SER A 42 0.13 -6.39 -13.02
N SER A 43 0.59 -6.76 -11.81
CA SER A 43 -0.15 -7.62 -10.89
C SER A 43 -1.45 -6.93 -10.44
N ILE A 44 -1.35 -5.67 -10.00
CA ILE A 44 -2.51 -4.88 -9.53
C ILE A 44 -3.51 -4.66 -10.67
N LYS A 45 -3.03 -4.23 -11.84
CA LYS A 45 -3.84 -4.02 -13.04
C LYS A 45 -4.54 -5.31 -13.45
N GLY A 46 -3.85 -6.45 -13.39
CA GLY A 46 -4.42 -7.77 -13.68
C GLY A 46 -5.59 -8.12 -12.75
N THR A 47 -5.48 -7.81 -11.46
CA THR A 47 -6.57 -8.03 -10.50
C THR A 47 -7.78 -7.15 -10.80
N PHE A 48 -7.61 -5.85 -11.01
CA PHE A 48 -8.72 -4.96 -11.39
C PHE A 48 -9.33 -5.36 -12.74
N ARG A 49 -8.50 -5.76 -13.72
CA ARG A 49 -8.97 -6.33 -14.98
C ARG A 49 -9.84 -7.55 -14.73
N SER A 50 -9.47 -8.45 -13.80
CA SER A 50 -10.17 -9.72 -13.57
C SER A 50 -11.61 -9.54 -13.07
N ILE A 51 -11.86 -8.51 -12.27
CA ILE A 51 -13.19 -8.19 -11.72
C ILE A 51 -14.00 -7.24 -12.61
N SER A 52 -13.36 -6.45 -13.48
CA SER A 52 -14.06 -5.49 -14.35
C SER A 52 -14.91 -6.17 -15.42
N GLU A 53 -16.12 -5.68 -15.69
CA GLU A 53 -16.88 -6.05 -16.89
C GLU A 53 -16.30 -5.40 -18.17
N HIS A 54 -15.63 -4.25 -18.04
CA HIS A 54 -15.02 -3.49 -19.15
C HIS A 54 -13.55 -3.89 -19.38
N LYS A 55 -13.33 -5.15 -19.82
CA LYS A 55 -11.98 -5.66 -20.08
C LYS A 55 -11.20 -4.80 -21.09
N ASP A 56 -11.88 -4.14 -22.01
CA ASP A 56 -11.29 -3.25 -23.01
C ASP A 56 -10.56 -2.04 -22.40
N TYR A 57 -10.92 -1.60 -21.19
CA TYR A 57 -10.21 -0.54 -20.49
C TYR A 57 -8.78 -0.93 -20.13
N PHE A 58 -8.51 -2.22 -20.00
CA PHE A 58 -7.21 -2.76 -19.60
C PHE A 58 -6.35 -3.17 -20.80
N GLY A 59 -6.94 -3.20 -22.00
CA GLY A 59 -6.34 -3.64 -23.24
C GLY A 59 -6.90 -5.00 -23.69
N LYS A 60 -6.81 -5.27 -24.98
CA LYS A 60 -7.21 -6.56 -25.56
C LYS A 60 -5.98 -7.35 -25.98
N GLU A 61 -5.99 -8.63 -25.63
CA GLU A 61 -5.00 -9.57 -26.16
C GLU A 61 -5.36 -9.86 -27.62
N SER A 62 -4.33 -10.04 -28.44
CA SER A 62 -4.48 -10.42 -29.84
C SER A 62 -4.90 -11.90 -29.92
N ASP A 63 -6.12 -12.16 -30.41
CA ASP A 63 -6.64 -13.53 -30.56
C ASP A 63 -6.12 -14.23 -31.84
N SER A 64 -5.35 -13.54 -32.68
CA SER A 64 -4.75 -14.08 -33.91
C SER A 64 -3.48 -13.34 -34.33
N GLU A 65 -2.62 -13.97 -35.14
CA GLU A 65 -1.40 -13.35 -35.70
C GLU A 65 -1.67 -12.12 -36.58
N SER A 66 -2.91 -11.98 -37.09
CA SER A 66 -3.34 -10.84 -37.91
C SER A 66 -3.96 -9.69 -37.13
N ASP A 67 -4.27 -9.89 -35.85
CA ASP A 67 -4.92 -8.88 -35.01
C ASP A 67 -3.87 -8.20 -34.13
N GLN A 68 -3.65 -6.91 -34.33
CA GLN A 68 -2.76 -6.15 -33.46
C GLN A 68 -3.58 -5.73 -32.25
N GLY A 69 -3.33 -6.37 -31.10
CA GLY A 69 -4.05 -6.11 -29.85
C GLY A 69 -4.13 -4.61 -29.52
N GLU A 70 -5.16 -4.23 -28.76
CA GLU A 70 -5.42 -2.82 -28.44
C GLU A 70 -4.77 -2.45 -27.10
N PRO A 71 -4.04 -1.32 -27.02
CA PRO A 71 -3.47 -0.85 -25.76
C PRO A 71 -4.58 -0.47 -24.78
N GLY A 72 -4.33 -0.72 -23.49
CA GLY A 72 -5.24 -0.32 -22.42
C GLY A 72 -5.42 1.19 -22.34
N LYS A 73 -6.62 1.59 -21.90
CA LYS A 73 -7.02 2.99 -21.69
C LYS A 73 -6.66 3.48 -20.29
N ILE A 74 -6.48 2.56 -19.35
CA ILE A 74 -6.09 2.83 -17.96
C ILE A 74 -4.64 2.39 -17.73
N CYS A 75 -3.86 3.31 -17.17
CA CYS A 75 -2.49 3.10 -16.71
C CYS A 75 -2.47 2.97 -15.19
N PHE A 76 -1.71 1.99 -14.68
CA PHE A 76 -1.44 1.82 -13.26
C PHE A 76 0.06 2.05 -13.05
N THR A 77 0.42 2.78 -12.00
CA THR A 77 1.80 2.79 -11.50
C THR A 77 2.00 1.65 -10.52
N ASP A 78 3.27 1.29 -10.26
CA ASP A 78 3.60 0.38 -9.16
C ASP A 78 3.06 0.94 -7.84
N ALA A 79 2.59 0.05 -6.97
CA ALA A 79 2.22 0.40 -5.61
C ALA A 79 3.46 0.41 -4.73
N ARG A 80 3.70 1.52 -4.06
CA ARG A 80 4.85 1.72 -3.18
C ARG A 80 4.40 1.70 -1.73
N ILE A 81 5.26 1.19 -0.85
CA ILE A 81 4.99 1.25 0.58
C ILE A 81 4.95 2.68 1.08
N LEU A 82 3.96 2.96 1.94
CA LEU A 82 3.81 4.22 2.65
C LEU A 82 3.96 4.02 4.16
N PHE A 83 3.29 2.99 4.69
CA PHE A 83 3.33 2.63 6.10
C PHE A 83 3.48 1.13 6.30
N LEU A 84 4.45 0.74 7.13
CA LEU A 84 4.66 -0.63 7.56
C LEU A 84 4.23 -0.78 9.03
N PRO A 85 3.36 -1.72 9.39
CA PRO A 85 3.00 -1.97 10.78
C PRO A 85 4.18 -2.66 11.47
N VAL A 86 4.58 -2.11 12.61
CA VAL A 86 5.65 -2.65 13.44
C VAL A 86 5.12 -2.79 14.86
N LYS A 87 5.42 -3.93 15.50
CA LYS A 87 4.97 -4.19 16.86
C LYS A 87 5.50 -3.11 17.80
N SER A 88 4.63 -2.60 18.65
CA SER A 88 5.01 -1.69 19.74
C SER A 88 4.75 -2.37 21.07
N SER A 89 5.66 -2.19 22.03
CA SER A 89 5.46 -2.67 23.41
C SER A 89 4.44 -1.84 24.21
N GLY A 90 3.93 -0.73 23.64
CA GLY A 90 2.95 0.15 24.27
C GLY A 90 1.50 -0.36 24.22
N LYS A 91 0.54 0.51 24.58
CA LYS A 91 -0.90 0.19 24.58
C LYS A 91 -1.50 0.09 23.18
N GLU A 92 -0.81 0.66 22.20
CA GLU A 92 -1.18 0.72 20.79
C GLU A 92 -1.10 -0.63 20.06
N LEU A 93 -0.43 -1.64 20.65
CA LEU A 93 -0.11 -2.98 20.10
C LEU A 93 0.85 -2.95 18.90
N PHE A 94 0.62 -2.07 17.95
CA PHE A 94 1.49 -1.79 16.82
C PHE A 94 1.36 -0.32 16.40
N VAL A 95 2.36 0.17 15.67
CA VAL A 95 2.35 1.50 15.04
C VAL A 95 2.62 1.35 13.55
N TRP A 96 2.14 2.30 12.76
CA TRP A 96 2.51 2.45 11.37
C TRP A 96 3.82 3.22 11.28
N VAL A 97 4.87 2.57 10.80
CA VAL A 97 6.19 3.16 10.63
C VAL A 97 6.36 3.68 9.20
N THR A 98 7.02 4.83 9.07
CA THR A 98 7.48 5.41 7.80
C THR A 98 8.85 6.07 8.00
N CYS A 99 9.42 6.65 6.95
CA CYS A 99 10.67 7.40 7.03
C CYS A 99 10.64 8.69 6.19
N PRO A 100 11.61 9.60 6.41
CA PRO A 100 11.76 10.81 5.62
C PRO A 100 11.75 10.57 4.11
N PHE A 101 12.45 9.55 3.62
CA PHE A 101 12.51 9.26 2.19
C PHE A 101 11.14 8.89 1.62
N VAL A 102 10.40 8.00 2.29
CA VAL A 102 9.07 7.54 1.85
C VAL A 102 8.07 8.69 1.86
N LEU A 103 8.01 9.47 2.93
CA LEU A 103 7.10 10.61 3.02
C LEU A 103 7.45 11.70 2.00
N ASN A 104 8.73 12.05 1.85
CA ASN A 104 9.15 13.02 0.85
C ASN A 104 8.76 12.58 -0.57
N ARG A 105 8.97 11.30 -0.90
CA ARG A 105 8.57 10.73 -2.20
C ARG A 105 7.07 10.85 -2.40
N PHE A 106 6.27 10.41 -1.43
CA PHE A 106 4.81 10.51 -1.50
C PHE A 106 4.35 11.97 -1.69
N LEU A 107 4.81 12.88 -0.83
CA LEU A 107 4.40 14.30 -0.86
C LEU A 107 4.79 15.01 -2.15
N ASN A 108 5.91 14.65 -2.78
CA ASN A 108 6.30 15.19 -4.08
C ASN A 108 5.42 14.66 -5.23
N GLU A 109 4.93 13.42 -5.14
CA GLU A 109 4.07 12.82 -6.18
C GLU A 109 2.62 13.31 -6.13
N ILE A 110 2.21 13.84 -4.98
CA ILE A 110 0.90 14.46 -4.74
C ILE A 110 0.98 15.99 -4.56
N ASP A 111 2.09 16.61 -4.96
CA ASP A 111 2.32 18.04 -4.80
C ASP A 111 1.20 18.87 -5.46
N GLY A 112 0.83 19.98 -4.83
CA GLY A 112 -0.33 20.79 -5.21
C GLY A 112 -1.69 20.24 -4.72
N SER A 113 -1.74 19.08 -4.09
CA SER A 113 -2.96 18.59 -3.43
C SER A 113 -3.28 19.42 -2.18
N LYS A 114 -4.35 20.21 -2.23
CA LYS A 114 -4.86 21.01 -1.10
C LYS A 114 -5.09 20.18 0.17
N ARG A 115 -5.38 18.88 0.03
CA ARG A 115 -5.64 18.00 1.17
C ARG A 115 -4.39 17.70 1.99
N PHE A 116 -3.23 17.70 1.35
CA PHE A 116 -1.95 17.42 1.99
C PHE A 116 -1.08 18.67 2.17
N GLU A 117 -1.53 19.83 1.68
CA GLU A 117 -0.80 21.10 1.70
C GLU A 117 -0.17 21.40 3.06
N ASN A 118 -0.94 21.29 4.16
CA ASN A 118 -0.42 21.52 5.51
C ASN A 118 0.69 20.53 5.90
N LEU A 119 0.53 19.24 5.56
CA LEU A 119 1.56 18.24 5.82
C LEU A 119 2.80 18.50 4.96
N THR A 120 2.62 18.80 3.68
CA THR A 120 3.67 19.12 2.73
C THR A 120 4.48 20.34 3.17
N ILE A 121 3.83 21.44 3.57
CA ILE A 121 4.50 22.65 4.06
C ILE A 121 5.32 22.33 5.30
N LYS A 122 4.70 21.74 6.33
CA LYS A 122 5.39 21.43 7.59
C LYS A 122 6.54 20.44 7.41
N PHE A 123 6.39 19.47 6.53
CA PHE A 123 7.44 18.51 6.21
C PHE A 123 8.58 19.15 5.40
N ARG A 124 8.30 20.11 4.53
CA ARG A 124 9.33 20.87 3.78
C ARG A 124 10.10 21.85 4.66
N GLU A 125 9.48 22.39 5.71
CA GLU A 125 10.12 23.21 6.74
C GLU A 125 10.95 22.39 7.75
N TRP A 126 10.89 21.06 7.67
CA TRP A 126 11.66 20.17 8.50
C TRP A 126 13.04 19.93 7.88
N GLU A 127 14.07 20.45 8.54
CA GLU A 127 15.47 20.38 8.09
C GLU A 127 16.30 19.36 8.90
N GLU A 128 15.69 18.72 9.90
CA GLU A 128 16.42 17.88 10.84
C GLU A 128 16.69 16.49 10.25
N THR A 129 17.86 15.95 10.51
CA THR A 129 18.12 14.52 10.28
C THR A 129 17.51 13.72 11.44
N LEU A 130 16.93 12.57 11.12
CA LEU A 130 16.39 11.67 12.13
C LEU A 130 17.39 10.54 12.39
N ASP A 131 17.94 10.51 13.59
CA ASP A 131 18.89 9.49 14.03
C ASP A 131 18.18 8.12 14.23
N ASP A 132 18.92 7.01 14.12
CA ASP A 132 18.38 5.65 14.21
C ASP A 132 17.74 5.32 15.57
N ASN A 133 18.09 6.04 16.63
CA ASN A 133 17.53 5.85 17.97
C ASN A 133 16.45 6.89 18.32
N LYS A 134 15.94 7.64 17.33
CA LYS A 134 14.90 8.65 17.53
C LYS A 134 13.69 8.37 16.66
N ILE A 135 12.54 8.82 17.14
CA ILE A 135 11.27 8.79 16.40
C ILE A 135 10.58 10.15 16.44
N ILE A 136 9.79 10.41 15.42
CA ILE A 136 8.82 11.51 15.38
C ILE A 136 7.42 10.92 15.25
N MET A 137 6.53 11.24 16.17
CA MET A 137 5.14 10.79 16.11
C MET A 137 4.31 11.73 15.25
N ILE A 138 3.70 11.23 14.18
CA ILE A 138 2.82 11.99 13.30
C ILE A 138 1.39 11.89 13.86
N GLY A 139 0.82 13.04 14.24
CA GLY A 139 -0.56 13.16 14.72
C GLY A 139 -0.70 13.37 16.22
N LYS A 140 -0.15 12.46 17.02
CA LYS A 140 -0.13 12.53 18.49
C LYS A 140 1.20 13.08 18.99
N ASN A 141 1.14 14.07 19.87
CA ASN A 141 2.33 14.57 20.57
C ASN A 141 2.52 13.80 21.88
N GLU A 142 3.71 13.25 22.08
CA GLU A 142 4.20 12.81 23.37
C GLU A 142 5.34 13.73 23.84
N ASN A 143 5.76 13.63 25.10
CA ASN A 143 6.77 14.55 25.59
C ASN A 143 8.11 14.20 24.95
N PRO A 144 8.88 15.21 24.47
CA PRO A 144 10.24 14.97 24.03
C PRO A 144 11.06 14.23 25.10
N GLY A 145 11.77 13.19 24.70
CA GLY A 145 12.55 12.32 25.60
C GLY A 145 11.79 11.10 26.15
N ASP A 146 10.47 11.01 25.97
CA ASP A 146 9.73 9.78 26.26
C ASP A 146 10.29 8.62 25.42
N LYS A 147 10.27 7.40 25.97
CA LYS A 147 10.82 6.22 25.32
C LYS A 147 9.72 5.39 24.66
N LYS A 148 10.01 4.89 23.46
CA LYS A 148 9.19 3.91 22.74
C LYS A 148 10.03 2.69 22.40
N ILE A 149 9.38 1.53 22.36
CA ILE A 149 10.03 0.28 21.99
C ILE A 149 9.26 -0.30 20.81
N LEU A 150 9.91 -0.37 19.65
CA LEU A 150 9.39 -0.99 18.44
C LEU A 150 10.21 -2.25 18.14
N GLU A 151 9.55 -3.40 18.06
CA GLU A 151 10.20 -4.72 18.15
C GLU A 151 11.19 -4.77 19.32
N ASP A 152 12.49 -4.90 19.01
CA ASP A 152 13.59 -5.00 19.97
C ASP A 152 14.40 -3.70 20.11
N PHE A 153 13.94 -2.60 19.48
CA PHE A 153 14.67 -1.32 19.45
C PHE A 153 14.01 -0.27 20.35
N GLU A 154 14.83 0.36 21.19
CA GLU A 154 14.42 1.53 21.99
C GLU A 154 14.68 2.82 21.22
N PHE A 155 13.66 3.69 21.17
CA PHE A 155 13.72 5.01 20.56
C PHE A 155 13.36 6.10 21.55
N GLN A 156 13.96 7.28 21.37
CA GLN A 156 13.59 8.49 22.08
C GLN A 156 12.68 9.36 21.21
N VAL A 157 11.59 9.85 21.79
CA VAL A 157 10.67 10.78 21.12
C VAL A 157 11.37 12.11 20.91
N GLN A 158 11.49 12.53 19.66
CA GLN A 158 11.98 13.84 19.26
C GLN A 158 10.83 14.85 19.26
N GLU A 159 11.15 16.12 19.54
CA GLU A 159 10.18 17.22 19.52
C GLU A 159 9.58 17.38 18.11
N ASN A 160 8.25 17.42 18.01
CA ASN A 160 7.55 17.52 16.73
C ASN A 160 6.90 18.90 16.53
N LYS A 161 6.96 19.43 15.31
CA LYS A 161 6.24 20.63 14.85
C LYS A 161 4.78 20.34 14.42
N GLU A 162 4.14 19.35 15.04
CA GLU A 162 2.77 18.88 14.73
C GLU A 162 2.58 18.45 13.26
N LEU A 163 3.33 17.47 12.78
CA LEU A 163 2.97 16.75 11.54
C LEU A 163 1.67 15.97 11.77
N LYS A 164 0.70 16.10 10.85
CA LYS A 164 -0.56 15.32 10.88
C LYS A 164 -0.84 14.74 9.50
N PHE A 165 -1.15 13.45 9.49
CA PHE A 165 -1.49 12.75 8.27
C PHE A 165 -3.02 12.59 8.18
N PRO A 166 -3.68 12.93 7.06
CA PRO A 166 -5.13 12.77 6.97
C PRO A 166 -5.47 11.27 6.91
N SER A 167 -6.45 10.80 7.68
CA SER A 167 -6.75 9.36 7.80
C SER A 167 -7.81 8.86 6.85
N ASP A 168 -8.58 9.78 6.27
CA ASP A 168 -9.83 9.53 5.55
C ASP A 168 -9.66 8.79 4.22
N PHE A 169 -8.41 8.61 3.80
CA PHE A 169 -8.04 7.98 2.53
C PHE A 169 -7.33 6.64 2.66
N ILE A 170 -6.99 6.18 3.85
CA ILE A 170 -6.44 4.83 4.05
C ILE A 170 -7.53 3.88 4.53
N VAL A 171 -8.48 4.41 5.29
CA VAL A 171 -9.47 3.63 6.01
C VAL A 171 -10.87 4.00 5.55
N SER A 172 -11.76 3.01 5.49
CA SER A 172 -13.18 3.22 5.18
C SER A 172 -13.80 4.28 6.08
N GLU A 173 -14.78 5.04 5.56
CA GLU A 173 -15.56 6.01 6.34
C GLU A 173 -16.31 5.39 7.51
N LYS A 174 -16.61 4.09 7.42
CA LYS A 174 -17.39 3.35 8.41
C LYS A 174 -16.53 2.91 9.61
N ASP A 175 -15.20 2.82 9.45
CA ASP A 175 -14.30 2.34 10.49
C ASP A 175 -13.69 3.48 11.31
N LYS A 176 -14.43 3.89 12.33
CA LYS A 176 -14.02 4.95 13.26
C LYS A 176 -12.78 4.58 14.08
N TYR A 177 -12.62 3.31 14.42
CA TYR A 177 -11.51 2.86 15.27
C TYR A 177 -10.18 3.00 14.51
N LEU A 178 -10.10 2.46 13.29
CA LEU A 178 -8.89 2.51 12.49
C LEU A 178 -8.58 3.92 11.99
N ARG A 179 -9.60 4.76 11.74
CA ARG A 179 -9.40 6.20 11.50
C ARG A 179 -8.74 6.89 12.67
N ASN A 180 -9.23 6.67 13.90
CA ASN A 180 -8.59 7.24 15.08
C ASN A 180 -7.18 6.67 15.28
N LYS A 181 -6.98 5.37 15.04
CA LYS A 181 -5.67 4.74 15.22
C LYS A 181 -4.62 5.35 14.29
N ILE A 182 -4.91 5.44 12.98
CA ILE A 182 -3.93 5.95 12.01
C ILE A 182 -3.64 7.45 12.18
N GLN A 183 -4.57 8.21 12.76
CA GLN A 183 -4.32 9.61 13.14
C GLN A 183 -3.35 9.78 14.30
N ASN A 184 -3.11 8.73 15.10
CA ASN A 184 -2.36 8.83 16.35
C ASN A 184 -1.09 7.96 16.39
N ASP A 185 -1.07 6.88 15.60
CA ASP A 185 -0.08 5.82 15.71
C ASP A 185 0.80 5.70 14.45
N ILE A 186 1.14 6.83 13.80
CA ILE A 186 2.14 6.87 12.72
C ILE A 186 3.46 7.38 13.29
N TYR A 187 4.51 6.58 13.23
CA TYR A 187 5.84 6.90 13.75
C TYR A 187 6.82 7.00 12.58
N MET A 188 7.47 8.15 12.45
CA MET A 188 8.57 8.31 11.50
C MET A 188 9.88 7.93 12.20
N VAL A 189 10.64 7.02 11.58
CA VAL A 189 11.99 6.58 11.99
C VAL A 189 13.00 7.02 10.93
N SER A 190 14.30 6.83 11.18
CA SER A 190 15.33 7.08 10.18
C SER A 190 15.13 6.22 8.91
N ASN A 191 15.74 6.61 7.79
CA ASN A 191 15.66 5.83 6.56
C ASN A 191 16.25 4.42 6.75
N ASP A 192 17.33 4.30 7.52
CA ASP A 192 18.03 3.04 7.78
C ASP A 192 17.19 2.11 8.65
N MET A 193 16.56 2.63 9.72
CA MET A 193 15.65 1.83 10.54
C MET A 193 14.38 1.42 9.79
N PHE A 194 13.85 2.26 8.92
CA PHE A 194 12.72 1.86 8.08
C PHE A 194 13.12 0.78 7.06
N SER A 195 14.33 0.87 6.49
CA SER A 195 14.89 -0.18 5.64
C SER A 195 15.02 -1.49 6.40
N TYR A 196 15.53 -1.44 7.63
CA TYR A 196 15.62 -2.59 8.53
C TYR A 196 14.24 -3.22 8.76
N PHE A 197 13.23 -2.44 9.16
CA PHE A 197 11.88 -2.98 9.39
C PHE A 197 11.26 -3.54 8.11
N CYS A 198 11.49 -2.91 6.95
CA CYS A 198 11.03 -3.44 5.67
C CYS A 198 11.62 -4.81 5.33
N GLU A 199 12.82 -5.13 5.81
CA GLU A 199 13.50 -6.40 5.57
C GLU A 199 13.14 -7.46 6.64
N PHE A 200 13.05 -7.06 7.91
CA PHE A 200 12.97 -8.00 9.03
C PHE A 200 11.61 -8.06 9.74
N SER A 201 10.68 -7.16 9.43
CA SER A 201 9.32 -7.17 9.99
C SER A 201 8.29 -7.78 9.03
N THR A 202 8.72 -8.37 7.91
CA THR A 202 7.85 -9.21 7.07
C THR A 202 7.63 -10.58 7.70
N GLU A 203 6.52 -11.23 7.36
CA GLU A 203 6.21 -12.56 7.88
C GLU A 203 6.88 -13.62 6.99
N VAL A 204 7.83 -14.38 7.52
CA VAL A 204 8.40 -15.54 6.80
C VAL A 204 7.83 -16.82 7.38
N ILE A 205 7.01 -17.51 6.59
CA ILE A 205 6.31 -18.72 7.00
C ILE A 205 6.96 -19.94 6.32
N THR A 206 7.36 -20.92 7.12
CA THR A 206 7.78 -22.23 6.61
C THR A 206 6.56 -23.10 6.33
N ARG A 207 6.45 -23.61 5.10
CA ARG A 207 5.37 -24.48 4.65
C ARG A 207 5.91 -25.85 4.28
N ILE A 208 5.08 -26.88 4.52
CA ILE A 208 5.38 -28.27 4.17
C ILE A 208 4.25 -28.87 3.35
N LYS A 209 4.61 -29.70 2.37
CA LYS A 209 3.70 -30.61 1.70
C LYS A 209 3.84 -32.00 2.32
N ILE A 210 2.75 -32.50 2.90
CA ILE A 210 2.68 -33.84 3.48
C ILE A 210 2.24 -34.83 2.41
N GLY A 211 2.96 -35.94 2.28
CA GLY A 211 2.61 -37.06 1.41
C GLY A 211 1.62 -38.02 2.07
N ASP A 212 1.15 -39.01 1.32
CA ASP A 212 0.09 -39.94 1.75
C ASP A 212 0.45 -40.77 2.99
N ASN A 213 1.75 -40.91 3.28
CA ASN A 213 2.28 -41.61 4.46
C ASN A 213 2.29 -40.73 5.73
N GLY A 214 1.81 -39.48 5.66
CA GLY A 214 1.80 -38.54 6.78
C GLY A 214 3.15 -37.87 7.05
N VAL A 215 4.15 -38.06 6.19
CA VAL A 215 5.49 -37.45 6.29
C VAL A 215 5.67 -36.41 5.19
N VAL A 216 6.53 -35.43 5.42
CA VAL A 216 6.90 -34.44 4.38
C VAL A 216 7.45 -35.17 3.16
N GLN A 217 6.93 -34.85 1.97
CA GLN A 217 7.45 -35.39 0.72
C GLN A 217 8.78 -34.72 0.35
N ASP A 218 9.61 -35.41 -0.44
CA ASP A 218 10.85 -34.83 -0.97
C ASP A 218 10.54 -33.55 -1.77
N GLY A 219 11.29 -32.48 -1.48
CA GLY A 219 11.07 -31.15 -2.05
C GLY A 219 9.80 -30.43 -1.56
N GLY A 220 9.13 -30.96 -0.53
CA GLY A 220 7.89 -30.39 0.01
C GLY A 220 8.07 -29.29 1.05
N LEU A 221 9.30 -28.99 1.48
CA LEU A 221 9.62 -27.94 2.46
C LEU A 221 10.06 -26.68 1.72
N PHE A 222 9.41 -25.54 2.01
CA PHE A 222 9.78 -24.24 1.46
C PHE A 222 9.36 -23.11 2.40
N THR A 223 9.94 -21.93 2.22
CA THR A 223 9.59 -20.70 2.96
C THR A 223 8.99 -19.65 2.05
N GLU A 224 8.03 -18.91 2.58
CA GLU A 224 7.28 -17.90 1.84
C GLU A 224 7.18 -16.62 2.68
N GLU A 225 7.51 -15.50 2.05
CA GLU A 225 7.44 -14.18 2.68
C GLU A 225 6.09 -13.52 2.41
N PHE A 226 5.54 -12.83 3.41
CA PHE A 226 4.33 -12.05 3.30
C PHE A 226 4.54 -10.64 3.85
N LEU A 227 3.97 -9.67 3.15
CA LEU A 227 3.81 -8.33 3.67
C LEU A 227 2.72 -8.35 4.75
N PRO A 228 2.98 -7.85 5.98
CA PRO A 228 2.06 -8.01 7.10
C PRO A 228 0.68 -7.41 6.85
N GLU A 229 -0.32 -7.93 7.57
CA GLU A 229 -1.62 -7.26 7.72
C GLU A 229 -1.44 -5.82 8.22
N GLN A 230 -2.35 -4.91 7.86
CA GLN A 230 -2.30 -3.48 8.15
C GLN A 230 -1.24 -2.67 7.37
N THR A 231 -0.41 -3.29 6.54
CA THR A 231 0.51 -2.55 5.63
C THR A 231 -0.26 -1.66 4.67
N VAL A 232 0.24 -0.43 4.49
CA VAL A 232 -0.34 0.54 3.56
C VAL A 232 0.59 0.76 2.38
N LEU A 233 0.08 0.45 1.19
CA LEU A 233 0.70 0.79 -0.09
C LEU A 233 -0.12 1.91 -0.76
N TYR A 234 0.49 2.62 -1.71
CA TYR A 234 -0.22 3.56 -2.57
C TYR A 234 0.26 3.48 -4.01
N ASN A 235 -0.63 3.75 -4.97
CA ASN A 235 -0.26 3.94 -6.37
C ASN A 235 -1.12 5.02 -7.03
N PHE A 236 -0.86 5.27 -8.31
CA PHE A 236 -1.70 6.11 -9.15
C PHE A 236 -2.33 5.30 -10.27
N VAL A 237 -3.56 5.66 -10.58
CA VAL A 237 -4.32 5.14 -11.71
C VAL A 237 -4.72 6.29 -12.63
N GLU A 238 -4.27 6.24 -13.87
CA GLU A 238 -4.45 7.32 -14.84
C GLU A 238 -5.29 6.86 -16.04
N ASP A 239 -6.30 7.64 -16.38
CA ASP A 239 -7.04 7.51 -17.63
C ASP A 239 -6.25 8.23 -18.74
N MET A 240 -5.66 7.43 -19.64
CA MET A 240 -4.69 7.88 -20.65
C MET A 240 -5.33 8.42 -21.93
N GLN A 241 -6.61 8.11 -22.19
CA GLN A 241 -7.22 8.35 -23.50
C GLN A 241 -8.47 9.22 -23.47
N ASN A 242 -8.78 9.88 -22.34
CA ASN A 242 -10.08 10.53 -22.12
C ASN A 242 -11.23 9.60 -22.52
N CYS A 243 -11.03 8.30 -22.31
CA CYS A 243 -12.11 7.34 -22.42
C CYS A 243 -13.13 7.71 -21.36
N ASP A 244 -14.39 7.37 -21.63
CA ASP A 244 -15.57 7.61 -20.80
C ASP A 244 -15.18 8.14 -19.41
N LYS A 245 -15.27 9.48 -19.24
CA LYS A 245 -14.74 10.16 -18.05
C LYS A 245 -15.15 9.31 -16.84
N ASN A 246 -14.16 8.78 -16.10
CA ASN A 246 -14.34 7.87 -14.96
C ASN A 246 -14.29 6.34 -15.22
N SER A 247 -13.64 5.87 -16.29
CA SER A 247 -13.42 4.43 -16.59
C SER A 247 -12.99 3.56 -15.39
N PHE A 248 -12.02 4.04 -14.58
CA PHE A 248 -11.59 3.34 -13.37
C PHE A 248 -12.68 3.31 -12.29
N ALA A 249 -13.37 4.41 -12.01
CA ALA A 249 -14.43 4.42 -11.00
C ALA A 249 -15.64 3.58 -11.43
N LYS A 250 -16.01 3.60 -12.71
CA LYS A 250 -17.07 2.73 -13.27
C LYS A 250 -16.77 1.25 -13.01
N THR A 251 -15.53 0.83 -13.29
CA THR A 251 -15.05 -0.54 -13.04
C THR A 251 -15.31 -0.99 -11.61
N ILE A 252 -15.16 -0.10 -10.61
CA ILE A 252 -15.35 -0.46 -9.22
C ILE A 252 -16.83 -0.45 -8.80
N LEU A 253 -17.57 0.58 -9.22
CA LEU A 253 -18.96 0.77 -8.79
C LEU A 253 -19.89 -0.31 -9.35
N GLU A 254 -19.69 -0.71 -10.60
CA GLU A 254 -20.48 -1.78 -11.22
C GLU A 254 -20.26 -3.12 -10.52
N GLU A 255 -19.02 -3.46 -10.18
CA GLU A 255 -18.69 -4.67 -9.41
C GLU A 255 -19.33 -4.65 -8.01
N GLN A 256 -19.52 -3.46 -7.44
CA GLN A 256 -20.22 -3.29 -6.15
C GLN A 256 -21.74 -3.31 -6.28
N GLY A 257 -22.28 -3.46 -7.50
CA GLY A 257 -23.71 -3.40 -7.77
C GLY A 257 -24.30 -2.01 -7.56
N GLU A 258 -23.47 -0.96 -7.56
CA GLU A 258 -23.93 0.42 -7.45
C GLU A 258 -24.28 0.95 -8.85
N GLU A 259 -25.53 1.44 -9.01
CA GLU A 259 -25.93 2.10 -10.25
C GLU A 259 -25.12 3.39 -10.44
N ILE A 260 -24.36 3.45 -11.54
CA ILE A 260 -23.75 4.69 -12.01
C ILE A 260 -24.89 5.59 -12.48
N LYS A 261 -25.35 6.50 -11.62
CA LYS A 261 -26.25 7.57 -12.04
C LYS A 261 -25.48 8.48 -12.99
N GLU A 262 -25.62 8.22 -14.28
CA GLU A 262 -24.99 8.94 -15.39
C GLU A 262 -25.33 10.45 -15.41
N ALA A 263 -26.26 10.89 -14.57
CA ALA A 263 -26.71 12.27 -14.43
C ALA A 263 -26.19 12.92 -13.14
N GLU A 264 -24.88 13.16 -13.05
CA GLU A 264 -24.30 14.37 -12.46
C GLU A 264 -22.80 14.46 -12.80
N SER A 265 -22.51 15.21 -13.85
CA SER A 265 -21.16 15.61 -14.26
C SER A 265 -20.31 16.04 -13.06
N ASN A 266 -19.16 15.36 -12.85
CA ASN A 266 -18.04 15.71 -11.96
C ASN A 266 -17.93 15.07 -10.55
N ILE A 267 -18.88 14.23 -10.09
CA ILE A 267 -18.83 13.71 -8.71
C ILE A 267 -18.37 12.25 -8.65
N PHE A 268 -17.06 12.03 -8.62
CA PHE A 268 -16.48 10.85 -7.94
C PHE A 268 -15.24 11.27 -7.16
N PRO A 269 -15.39 11.82 -5.94
CA PRO A 269 -14.25 12.23 -5.14
C PRO A 269 -13.55 11.06 -4.45
N ARG A 270 -14.26 9.96 -4.18
CA ARG A 270 -13.79 8.83 -3.37
C ARG A 270 -14.55 7.55 -3.73
N VAL A 271 -13.83 6.46 -3.94
CA VAL A 271 -14.37 5.11 -4.11
C VAL A 271 -13.61 4.20 -3.16
N GLU A 272 -14.28 3.30 -2.45
CA GLU A 272 -13.64 2.36 -1.53
C GLU A 272 -14.15 0.94 -1.80
N GLY A 273 -13.34 -0.07 -1.50
CA GLY A 273 -13.72 -1.47 -1.71
C GLY A 273 -12.74 -2.45 -1.10
N MET A 274 -12.94 -3.73 -1.40
CA MET A 274 -12.01 -4.80 -1.07
C MET A 274 -11.62 -5.53 -2.35
N ILE A 275 -10.39 -5.99 -2.42
CA ILE A 275 -9.85 -6.70 -3.58
C ILE A 275 -8.83 -7.75 -3.12
N GLN A 276 -8.69 -8.81 -3.91
CA GLN A 276 -7.76 -9.90 -3.67
C GLN A 276 -6.46 -9.66 -4.45
N LEU A 277 -5.40 -9.20 -3.78
CA LEU A 277 -4.09 -8.99 -4.40
C LEU A 277 -3.16 -10.19 -4.17
N GLY A 278 -2.20 -10.39 -5.08
CA GLY A 278 -1.17 -11.40 -4.93
C GLY A 278 -1.65 -12.86 -5.08
N GLY A 279 -0.81 -13.79 -4.63
CA GLY A 279 -1.06 -15.23 -4.62
C GLY A 279 -1.77 -15.74 -3.38
N ASP A 280 -1.76 -17.06 -3.18
CA ASP A 280 -2.25 -17.73 -1.97
C ASP A 280 -3.71 -17.43 -1.57
N THR A 281 -4.55 -17.13 -2.57
CA THR A 281 -5.95 -16.77 -2.36
C THR A 281 -6.75 -17.83 -1.60
N THR A 282 -6.47 -19.12 -1.87
CA THR A 282 -7.17 -20.26 -1.25
C THR A 282 -6.81 -20.50 0.21
N ILE A 283 -5.76 -19.85 0.73
CA ILE A 283 -5.36 -19.89 2.14
C ILE A 283 -5.52 -18.53 2.84
N GLY A 284 -6.40 -17.69 2.30
CA GLY A 284 -6.84 -16.44 2.91
C GLY A 284 -5.76 -15.36 2.98
N LYS A 285 -4.82 -15.34 2.04
CA LYS A 285 -3.80 -14.29 1.90
C LYS A 285 -4.29 -13.23 0.92
N GLY A 286 -3.82 -12.00 1.04
CA GLY A 286 -3.97 -10.94 0.04
C GLY A 286 -5.31 -10.22 -0.03
N ILE A 287 -6.25 -10.48 0.89
CA ILE A 287 -7.45 -9.65 1.06
C ILE A 287 -7.00 -8.25 1.47
N THR A 288 -7.33 -7.26 0.64
CA THR A 288 -6.83 -5.90 0.74
C THR A 288 -7.99 -4.93 0.60
N SER A 289 -8.18 -4.02 1.55
CA SER A 289 -9.08 -2.89 1.36
C SER A 289 -8.39 -1.80 0.54
N PHE A 290 -9.15 -1.08 -0.27
CA PHE A 290 -8.62 0.06 -1.00
C PHE A 290 -9.54 1.26 -0.91
N VAL A 291 -8.93 2.45 -1.01
CA VAL A 291 -9.63 3.72 -1.15
C VAL A 291 -8.95 4.49 -2.28
N ALA A 292 -9.70 4.76 -3.33
CA ALA A 292 -9.30 5.55 -4.48
C ALA A 292 -9.89 6.95 -4.39
N ILE A 293 -9.06 7.97 -4.57
CA ILE A 293 -9.46 9.37 -4.51
C ILE A 293 -9.04 10.05 -5.80
N LYS A 294 -9.97 10.80 -6.39
CA LYS A 294 -9.67 11.62 -7.55
C LYS A 294 -8.75 12.75 -7.12
N THR A 295 -7.57 12.84 -7.72
CA THR A 295 -6.67 13.97 -7.51
C THR A 295 -7.13 15.11 -8.41
N GLU A 296 -7.31 16.32 -7.86
CA GLU A 296 -7.37 17.53 -8.68
C GLU A 296 -6.06 17.58 -9.47
N GLU A 297 -6.11 17.79 -10.79
CA GLU A 297 -4.91 17.83 -11.62
C GLU A 297 -3.92 18.85 -11.04
N GLY A 298 -2.90 18.36 -10.35
CA GLY A 298 -1.66 19.08 -10.14
C GLY A 298 -1.05 19.26 -11.53
N LYS A 299 -0.69 20.50 -11.85
CA LYS A 299 -0.13 20.91 -13.15
C LYS A 299 0.91 19.95 -13.71
#